data_AF-A0A956KRL5-F1
#
_entry.id   AF-A0A956KRL5-F1
#
_cell.length_a   1.000
_cell.length_b   1.000
_cell.length_c   1.000
_cell.angle_alpha   90.00
_cell.angle_beta   90.00
_cell.angle_gamma   90.00
#
_symmetry.space_group_name_H-M   'P 1'
#
loop_
_entity.id
_entity.type
_entity.pdbx_description
1 polymer ?
#
loop_
_entity_poly.entity_id
_entity_poly.type
_entity_poly.pdbx_seq_one_letter_code
_entity_poly.pdbx_strand_id
1 'polypeptide(L)'
;MGPYLADWLALAVRWAHLVFGAAWIGTSFYFNWLNNHIREPEEDDGLGGVGVDGQLWSIHGGHFYRVLKYKVAPAKLPKTLHWFKWEAYLTWITGVLLLTLVYYLDPSQFLIDAAVRPLSPAAAVGLSLGSLAVGWVIYDLACRSPLGRMAGVFAVLGFVVMTGAAYGLSQLFGSRAAYIHVGAMLGTMMAANVFVIIIPNQRKTVAAMVDGKDPDPKWNRDAAQRSLHNNYMTLPVLFIMISNH
;
A
#
# COMPACT_ATOMS: atom_id res chain seq x y z
N MET A 1 11.77 -27.18 -15.82
CA MET A 1 12.69 -26.08 -15.45
C MET A 1 13.69 -26.68 -14.47
N GLY A 2 15.01 -26.60 -14.72
CA GLY A 2 15.99 -27.17 -13.78
C GLY A 2 15.94 -26.47 -12.41
N PRO A 3 16.21 -27.17 -11.29
CA PRO A 3 16.10 -26.61 -9.94
C PRO A 3 16.89 -25.30 -9.76
N TYR A 4 18.08 -25.22 -10.36
CA TYR A 4 18.91 -24.01 -10.35
C TYR A 4 18.23 -22.77 -10.97
N LEU A 5 17.49 -22.95 -12.07
CA LEU A 5 16.81 -21.83 -12.73
C LEU A 5 15.64 -21.31 -11.88
N ALA A 6 14.94 -22.18 -11.17
CA ALA A 6 13.87 -21.78 -10.26
C ALA A 6 14.41 -20.98 -9.07
N ASP A 7 15.56 -21.39 -8.52
CA ASP A 7 16.22 -20.67 -7.42
C ASP A 7 16.69 -19.27 -7.85
N TRP A 8 17.32 -19.14 -9.02
CA TRP A 8 17.71 -17.84 -9.57
C TRP A 8 16.51 -16.95 -9.88
N LEU A 9 15.43 -17.52 -10.41
CA LEU A 9 14.20 -16.78 -10.63
C LEU A 9 13.60 -16.28 -9.32
N ALA A 10 13.52 -17.14 -8.29
CA ALA A 10 13.03 -16.75 -6.97
C ALA A 10 13.89 -15.62 -6.36
N LEU A 11 15.22 -15.70 -6.51
CA LEU A 11 16.14 -14.66 -6.06
C LEU A 11 15.92 -13.33 -6.81
N ALA A 12 15.80 -13.38 -8.14
CA ALA A 12 15.58 -12.20 -8.97
C ALA A 12 14.25 -11.51 -8.64
N VAL A 13 13.17 -12.28 -8.48
CA VAL A 13 11.87 -11.75 -8.09
C VAL A 13 11.91 -11.20 -6.65
N ARG A 14 12.65 -11.83 -5.74
CA ARG A 14 12.84 -11.33 -4.37
C ARG A 14 13.53 -9.97 -4.35
N TRP A 15 14.59 -9.84 -5.14
CA TRP A 15 15.30 -8.57 -5.32
C TRP A 15 14.40 -7.50 -5.92
N ALA A 16 13.64 -7.83 -6.97
CA ALA A 16 12.69 -6.90 -7.56
C ALA A 16 11.64 -6.44 -6.53
N HIS A 17 11.07 -7.37 -5.75
CA HIS A 17 10.10 -7.06 -4.70
C HIS A 17 10.67 -6.12 -3.63
N LEU A 18 11.90 -6.39 -3.17
CA LEU A 18 12.60 -5.54 -2.21
C LEU A 18 12.80 -4.13 -2.75
N VAL A 19 13.26 -4.00 -4.00
CA VAL A 19 13.53 -2.70 -4.64
C VAL A 19 12.25 -1.89 -4.81
N PHE A 20 11.18 -2.50 -5.34
CA PHE A 20 9.90 -1.81 -5.51
C PHE A 20 9.27 -1.47 -4.16
N GLY A 21 9.36 -2.36 -3.17
CA GLY A 21 8.89 -2.11 -1.82
C GLY A 21 9.62 -0.95 -1.15
N ALA A 22 10.95 -0.90 -1.28
CA ALA A 22 11.76 0.21 -0.78
C ALA A 22 11.41 1.53 -1.47
N ALA A 23 11.21 1.54 -2.79
CA ALA A 23 10.77 2.71 -3.51
C ALA A 23 9.40 3.20 -3.02
N TRP A 24 8.42 2.30 -2.91
CA TRP A 24 7.06 2.66 -2.50
C TRP A 24 7.00 3.20 -1.06
N ILE A 25 7.66 2.50 -0.14
CA ILE A 25 7.69 2.88 1.26
C ILE A 25 8.50 4.18 1.45
N GLY A 26 9.63 4.31 0.76
CA GLY A 26 10.43 5.54 0.76
C GLY A 26 9.62 6.74 0.30
N THR A 27 8.89 6.62 -0.81
CA THR A 27 7.97 7.66 -1.28
C THR A 27 6.88 7.99 -0.25
N SER A 28 6.34 6.97 0.43
CA SER A 28 5.31 7.18 1.46
C SER A 28 5.84 7.99 2.65
N PHE A 29 7.03 7.65 3.17
CA PHE A 29 7.69 8.43 4.23
C PHE A 29 8.06 9.84 3.77
N TYR A 30 8.56 9.98 2.54
CA TYR A 30 8.87 11.29 1.97
C TYR A 30 7.64 12.18 1.91
N PHE A 31 6.49 11.69 1.43
CA PHE A 31 5.26 12.49 1.38
C PHE A 31 4.71 12.83 2.77
N ASN A 32 4.87 11.95 3.77
CA ASN A 32 4.50 12.28 5.14
C ASN A 32 5.38 13.42 5.69
N TRP A 33 6.69 13.35 5.48
CA TRP A 33 7.60 14.42 5.85
C TRP A 33 7.25 15.71 5.10
N LEU A 34 7.09 15.67 3.78
CA LEU A 34 6.73 16.81 2.94
C LEU A 34 5.45 17.49 3.44
N ASN A 35 4.38 16.73 3.64
CA ASN A 35 3.10 17.27 4.09
C ASN A 35 3.17 17.90 5.48
N ASN A 36 4.02 17.38 6.37
CA ASN A 36 4.21 17.92 7.72
C ASN A 36 5.11 19.17 7.77
N HIS A 37 5.86 19.45 6.70
CA HIS A 37 6.82 20.56 6.62
C HIS A 37 6.40 21.66 5.65
N ILE A 38 5.37 21.45 4.82
CA ILE A 38 4.77 22.54 4.05
C ILE A 38 4.22 23.61 5.03
N ARG A 39 4.56 24.87 4.77
CA ARG A 39 4.16 26.05 5.55
C ARG A 39 3.50 27.07 4.64
N GLU A 40 2.79 28.02 5.23
CA GLU A 40 2.31 29.18 4.49
C GLU A 40 3.50 29.90 3.83
N PRO A 41 3.35 30.42 2.59
CA PRO A 41 4.42 31.19 1.95
C PRO A 41 4.74 32.44 2.77
N GLU A 42 6.04 32.69 3.02
CA GLU A 42 6.50 33.87 3.76
C GLU A 42 6.21 35.17 3.01
N GLU A 43 6.29 35.12 1.68
CA GLU A 43 5.97 36.22 0.78
C GLU A 43 5.19 35.69 -0.44
N ASP A 44 4.24 36.48 -0.92
CA ASP A 44 3.62 36.26 -2.24
C ASP A 44 4.53 36.86 -3.32
N ASP A 45 5.45 36.04 -3.81
CA ASP A 45 6.35 36.39 -4.91
C ASP A 45 5.73 36.18 -6.29
N GLY A 46 4.42 35.89 -6.35
CA GLY A 46 3.67 35.61 -7.58
C GLY A 46 4.02 34.28 -8.25
N LEU A 47 4.95 33.48 -7.70
CA LEU A 47 5.33 32.19 -8.27
C LEU A 47 4.34 31.10 -7.86
N GLY A 48 3.86 30.36 -8.86
CA GLY A 48 2.80 29.35 -8.71
C GLY A 48 1.40 29.89 -9.01
N GLY A 49 1.21 31.20 -8.99
CA GLY A 49 -0.07 31.84 -9.29
C GLY A 49 -1.13 31.58 -8.22
N VAL A 50 -2.40 31.76 -8.60
CA VAL A 50 -3.53 31.71 -7.66
C VAL A 50 -3.72 30.29 -7.11
N GLY A 51 -3.96 30.19 -5.80
CA GLY A 51 -4.37 28.95 -5.15
C GLY A 51 -3.25 28.15 -4.46
N VAL A 52 -2.06 28.73 -4.31
CA VAL A 52 -0.99 28.18 -3.45
C VAL A 52 -1.47 28.22 -1.99
N ASP A 53 -1.52 27.05 -1.38
CA ASP A 53 -1.92 26.81 0.03
C ASP A 53 -0.70 26.74 0.95
N GLY A 54 0.46 26.44 0.38
CA GLY A 54 1.70 26.33 1.13
C GLY A 54 2.89 26.02 0.24
N GLN A 55 4.08 26.24 0.80
CA GLN A 55 5.34 25.94 0.16
C GLN A 55 6.29 25.20 1.09
N LEU A 56 7.25 24.50 0.48
CA LEU A 56 8.42 23.96 1.15
C LEU A 56 9.65 24.24 0.29
N TRP A 57 10.69 24.78 0.91
CA TRP A 57 12.04 24.83 0.36
C TRP A 57 12.86 23.67 0.90
N SER A 58 13.62 23.01 0.03
CA SER A 58 14.49 21.91 0.39
C SER A 58 15.77 21.92 -0.44
N ILE A 59 16.84 21.31 0.07
CA ILE A 59 18.11 21.15 -0.63
C ILE A 59 18.46 19.67 -0.70
N HIS A 60 18.86 19.19 -1.87
CA HIS A 60 19.37 17.83 -2.05
C HIS A 60 20.36 17.78 -3.22
N GLY A 61 21.46 17.04 -3.07
CA GLY A 61 22.46 16.91 -4.14
C GLY A 61 23.07 18.23 -4.63
N GLY A 62 23.11 19.28 -3.78
CA GLY A 62 23.63 20.60 -4.14
C GLY A 62 22.63 21.53 -4.86
N HIS A 63 21.37 21.11 -5.05
CA HIS A 63 20.35 21.91 -5.71
C HIS A 63 19.21 22.29 -4.74
N PHE A 64 18.66 23.49 -4.93
CA PHE A 64 17.50 23.98 -4.19
C PHE A 64 16.21 23.63 -4.94
N TYR A 65 15.23 23.12 -4.20
CA TYR A 65 13.91 22.76 -4.71
C TYR A 65 12.84 23.54 -3.94
N ARG A 66 11.88 24.10 -4.68
CA ARG A 66 10.66 24.68 -4.12
C ARG A 66 9.46 23.82 -4.51
N VAL A 67 8.75 23.30 -3.52
CA VAL A 67 7.51 22.55 -3.71
C VAL A 67 6.36 23.45 -3.33
N LEU A 68 5.42 23.64 -4.26
CA LEU A 68 4.20 24.40 -4.04
C LEU A 68 3.01 23.43 -3.92
N LYS A 69 2.26 23.57 -2.83
CA LYS A 69 1.01 22.85 -2.60
C LYS A 69 -0.15 23.74 -2.97
N TYR A 70 -1.08 23.21 -3.74
CA TYR A 70 -2.26 23.94 -4.18
C TYR A 70 -3.51 23.42 -3.48
N LYS A 71 -4.40 24.33 -3.09
CA LYS A 71 -5.73 23.99 -2.52
C LYS A 71 -6.75 23.68 -3.61
N VAL A 72 -6.59 24.34 -4.75
CA VAL A 72 -7.43 24.23 -5.95
C VAL A 72 -6.56 23.90 -7.16
N ALA A 73 -7.18 23.63 -8.31
CA ALA A 73 -6.41 23.45 -9.53
C ALA A 73 -5.58 24.70 -9.83
N PRO A 74 -4.29 24.58 -10.18
CA PRO A 74 -3.56 25.72 -10.72
C PRO A 74 -4.23 26.16 -12.03
N ALA A 75 -4.13 27.46 -12.35
CA ALA A 75 -4.73 28.05 -13.55
C ALA A 75 -4.34 27.33 -14.85
N LYS A 76 -3.17 26.68 -14.87
CA LYS A 76 -2.73 25.80 -15.94
C LYS A 76 -2.12 24.53 -15.35
N LEU A 77 -2.77 23.39 -15.59
CA LEU A 77 -2.19 22.10 -15.27
C LEU A 77 -1.04 21.76 -16.24
N PRO A 78 0.05 21.16 -15.74
CA PRO A 78 1.15 20.72 -16.61
C PRO A 78 0.68 19.60 -17.54
N LYS A 79 1.32 19.48 -18.72
CA LYS A 79 1.03 18.39 -19.68
C LYS A 79 1.25 17.00 -19.09
N THR A 80 2.18 16.90 -18.14
CA THR A 80 2.56 15.65 -17.49
C THR A 80 2.34 15.78 -15.99
N LEU A 81 1.47 14.92 -15.45
CA LEU A 81 1.32 14.70 -14.02
C LEU A 81 1.94 13.34 -13.67
N HIS A 82 2.83 13.33 -12.68
CA HIS A 82 3.36 12.08 -12.15
C HIS A 82 2.36 11.47 -11.16
N TRP A 83 2.08 10.18 -11.32
CA TRP A 83 1.17 9.44 -10.46
C TRP A 83 1.95 8.33 -9.75
N PHE A 84 2.14 8.48 -8.45
CA PHE A 84 2.81 7.49 -7.59
C PHE A 84 1.93 6.26 -7.42
N LYS A 85 2.03 5.33 -8.36
CA LYS A 85 1.21 4.10 -8.42
C LYS A 85 2.03 2.88 -8.78
N TRP A 86 3.09 3.06 -9.56
CA TRP A 86 3.85 1.94 -10.11
C TRP A 86 4.67 1.23 -9.06
N GLU A 87 5.18 1.97 -8.09
CA GLU A 87 5.90 1.44 -6.93
C GLU A 87 4.99 0.48 -6.15
N ALA A 88 3.73 0.88 -5.90
CA ALA A 88 2.72 0.03 -5.26
C ALA A 88 2.36 -1.20 -6.11
N TYR A 89 2.09 -1.00 -7.40
CA TYR A 89 1.64 -2.07 -8.29
C TYR A 89 2.74 -3.10 -8.51
N LEU A 90 3.97 -2.67 -8.75
CA LEU A 90 5.11 -3.56 -8.98
C LEU A 90 5.52 -4.28 -7.69
N THR A 91 5.42 -3.63 -6.52
CA THR A 91 5.60 -4.32 -5.23
C THR A 91 4.57 -5.45 -5.09
N TRP A 92 3.30 -5.18 -5.35
CA TRP A 92 2.26 -6.20 -5.23
C TRP A 92 2.42 -7.34 -6.25
N ILE A 93 2.66 -7.01 -7.52
CA ILE A 93 2.88 -8.00 -8.59
C ILE A 93 4.04 -8.93 -8.22
N THR A 94 5.18 -8.36 -7.84
CA THR A 94 6.35 -9.15 -7.45
C THR A 94 6.11 -9.94 -6.16
N GLY A 95 5.31 -9.43 -5.22
CA GLY A 95 4.91 -10.14 -4.00
C GLY A 95 4.04 -11.36 -4.29
N VAL A 96 3.07 -11.24 -5.20
CA VAL A 96 2.24 -12.38 -5.65
C VAL A 96 3.08 -13.41 -6.38
N LEU A 97 4.03 -12.97 -7.22
CA LEU A 97 4.98 -13.87 -7.87
C LEU A 97 5.84 -14.61 -6.83
N LEU A 98 6.32 -13.94 -5.77
CA LEU A 98 7.04 -14.59 -4.68
C LEU A 98 6.20 -15.61 -3.93
N LEU A 99 4.95 -15.26 -3.56
CA LEU A 99 4.05 -16.21 -2.93
C LEU A 99 3.84 -17.45 -3.81
N THR A 100 3.69 -17.23 -5.12
CA THR A 100 3.54 -18.34 -6.07
C THR A 100 4.77 -19.23 -6.09
N LEU A 101 5.95 -18.63 -6.32
CA LEU A 101 7.21 -19.36 -6.46
C LEU A 101 7.60 -20.11 -5.18
N VAL A 102 7.35 -19.52 -4.00
CA VAL A 102 7.80 -20.08 -2.72
C VAL A 102 6.75 -20.99 -2.09
N TYR A 103 5.47 -20.62 -2.12
CA TYR A 103 4.41 -21.29 -1.35
C TYR A 103 3.41 -22.07 -2.20
N TYR A 104 3.18 -21.72 -3.47
CA TYR A 104 2.11 -22.33 -4.26
C TYR A 104 2.59 -23.35 -5.30
N LEU A 105 3.87 -23.33 -5.68
CA LEU A 105 4.44 -24.36 -6.56
C LEU A 105 4.60 -25.72 -5.85
N ASP A 106 4.98 -25.71 -4.57
CA ASP A 106 4.99 -26.91 -3.71
C ASP A 106 4.36 -26.60 -2.34
N PRO A 107 3.02 -26.49 -2.27
CA PRO A 107 2.32 -26.14 -1.05
C PRO A 107 2.44 -27.23 0.02
N SER A 108 2.68 -28.49 -0.36
CA SER A 108 2.87 -29.60 0.59
C SER A 108 4.11 -29.39 1.46
N GLN A 109 5.16 -28.78 0.89
CA GLN A 109 6.40 -28.51 1.62
C GLN A 109 6.38 -27.16 2.34
N PHE A 110 5.86 -26.11 1.70
CA PHE A 110 6.07 -24.73 2.18
C PHE A 110 4.84 -24.08 2.80
N LEU A 111 3.62 -24.55 2.52
CA LEU A 111 2.38 -23.93 2.99
C LEU A 111 1.68 -24.81 4.05
N ILE A 112 1.63 -26.11 3.82
CA ILE A 112 0.88 -27.08 4.62
C ILE A 112 1.76 -27.65 5.72
N ASP A 113 1.20 -27.73 6.93
CA ASP A 113 1.75 -28.51 8.03
C ASP A 113 0.68 -29.50 8.50
N ALA A 114 0.93 -30.79 8.28
CA ALA A 114 -0.03 -31.84 8.61
C ALA A 114 -0.28 -31.97 10.13
N ALA A 115 0.64 -31.51 10.98
CA ALA A 115 0.46 -31.47 12.42
C ALA A 115 -0.49 -30.34 12.84
N VAL A 116 -0.58 -29.27 12.05
CA VAL A 116 -1.57 -28.19 12.23
C VAL A 116 -2.90 -28.60 11.62
N ARG A 117 -2.93 -28.89 10.33
CA ARG A 117 -4.13 -29.32 9.61
C ARG A 117 -3.79 -30.04 8.29
N PRO A 118 -4.28 -31.27 8.08
CA PRO A 118 -4.06 -32.00 6.84
C PRO A 118 -4.97 -31.47 5.73
N LEU A 119 -4.53 -30.41 5.04
CA LEU A 119 -5.21 -29.84 3.88
C LEU A 119 -4.73 -30.49 2.58
N SER A 120 -5.57 -30.49 1.55
CA SER A 120 -5.09 -30.76 0.19
C SER A 120 -4.34 -29.53 -0.36
N PRO A 121 -3.39 -29.72 -1.29
CA PRO A 121 -2.68 -28.64 -1.98
C PRO A 121 -3.61 -27.53 -2.51
N ALA A 122 -4.67 -27.93 -3.23
CA ALA A 122 -5.62 -26.98 -3.81
C ALA A 122 -6.40 -26.21 -2.73
N ALA A 123 -6.81 -26.88 -1.65
CA ALA A 123 -7.51 -26.23 -0.55
C ALA A 123 -6.61 -25.23 0.17
N ALA A 124 -5.34 -25.56 0.40
CA ALA A 124 -4.39 -24.67 1.06
C ALA A 124 -4.13 -23.40 0.24
N VAL A 125 -3.86 -23.52 -1.06
CA VAL A 125 -3.69 -22.38 -1.97
C VAL A 125 -4.97 -21.54 -2.06
N GLY A 126 -6.13 -22.18 -2.18
CA GLY A 126 -7.42 -21.51 -2.22
C GLY A 126 -7.73 -20.72 -0.94
N LEU A 127 -7.47 -21.29 0.24
CA LEU A 127 -7.62 -20.62 1.53
C LEU A 127 -6.64 -19.44 1.67
N SER A 128 -5.42 -19.59 1.17
CA SER A 128 -4.43 -18.52 1.19
C SER A 128 -4.89 -17.33 0.35
N LEU A 129 -5.20 -17.53 -0.94
CA LEU A 129 -5.70 -16.48 -1.82
C LEU A 129 -7.01 -15.88 -1.31
N GLY A 130 -7.91 -16.73 -0.81
CA GLY A 130 -9.16 -16.33 -0.18
C GLY A 130 -8.94 -15.41 1.01
N SER A 131 -7.94 -15.69 1.85
CA SER A 131 -7.63 -14.86 3.02
C SER A 131 -7.18 -13.44 2.62
N LEU A 132 -6.40 -13.30 1.56
CA LEU A 132 -5.96 -11.99 1.04
C LEU A 132 -7.15 -11.19 0.51
N ALA A 133 -8.00 -11.83 -0.30
CA ALA A 133 -9.17 -11.18 -0.90
C ALA A 133 -10.22 -10.80 0.16
N VAL A 134 -10.57 -11.74 1.04
CA VAL A 134 -11.53 -11.51 2.13
C VAL A 134 -11.01 -10.45 3.09
N GLY A 135 -9.72 -10.48 3.43
CA GLY A 135 -9.09 -9.46 4.27
C GLY A 135 -9.29 -8.05 3.69
N TRP A 136 -9.00 -7.86 2.40
CA TRP A 136 -9.25 -6.57 1.76
C TRP A 136 -10.72 -6.18 1.72
N VAL A 137 -11.64 -7.11 1.41
CA VAL A 137 -13.08 -6.82 1.38
C VAL A 137 -13.59 -6.36 2.76
N ILE A 138 -13.24 -7.09 3.82
CA ILE A 138 -13.63 -6.74 5.20
C ILE A 138 -13.10 -5.33 5.54
N TYR A 139 -11.83 -5.08 5.26
CA TYR A 139 -11.20 -3.78 5.51
C TYR A 139 -11.84 -2.64 4.67
N ASP A 140 -12.13 -2.87 3.38
CA ASP A 140 -12.78 -1.87 2.53
C ASP A 140 -14.19 -1.52 3.01
N LEU A 141 -14.98 -2.54 3.36
CA LEU A 141 -16.32 -2.36 3.92
C LEU A 141 -16.27 -1.61 5.27
N ALA A 142 -15.31 -1.96 6.14
CA ALA A 142 -15.12 -1.28 7.42
C ALA A 142 -14.85 0.22 7.24
N CYS A 143 -13.96 0.59 6.31
CA CYS A 143 -13.65 1.99 6.03
C CYS A 143 -14.81 2.76 5.38
N ARG A 144 -15.67 2.09 4.59
CA ARG A 144 -16.88 2.71 3.99
C ARG A 144 -18.03 2.87 4.98
N SER A 145 -18.02 2.11 6.07
CA SER A 145 -19.00 2.19 7.14
C SER A 145 -18.78 3.40 8.07
N PRO A 146 -19.70 3.71 9.00
CA PRO A 146 -19.49 4.74 10.01
C PRO A 146 -18.20 4.53 10.84
N LEU A 147 -17.75 3.29 10.99
CA LEU A 147 -16.52 2.94 11.70
C LEU A 147 -15.29 3.63 11.08
N GLY A 148 -15.26 3.82 9.76
CA GLY A 148 -14.16 4.51 9.07
C GLY A 148 -13.91 5.95 9.56
N ARG A 149 -14.91 6.57 10.21
CA ARG A 149 -14.79 7.93 10.78
C ARG A 149 -14.33 7.92 12.24
N MET A 150 -14.23 6.75 12.87
CA MET A 150 -13.90 6.57 14.28
C MET A 150 -12.49 6.03 14.43
N ALA A 151 -11.46 6.84 14.15
CA ALA A 151 -10.07 6.40 14.02
C ALA A 151 -9.57 5.51 15.18
N GLY A 152 -9.84 5.90 16.43
CA GLY A 152 -9.43 5.11 17.60
C GLY A 152 -10.10 3.74 17.69
N VAL A 153 -11.42 3.69 17.44
CA VAL A 153 -12.17 2.42 17.44
C VAL A 153 -11.77 1.55 16.25
N PHE A 154 -11.56 2.17 15.08
CA PHE A 154 -11.07 1.47 13.89
C PHE A 154 -9.71 0.82 14.15
N ALA A 155 -8.79 1.52 14.81
CA ALA A 155 -7.46 1.00 15.13
C ALA A 155 -7.54 -0.20 16.09
N VAL A 156 -8.33 -0.10 17.17
CA VAL A 156 -8.51 -1.20 18.14
C VAL A 156 -9.17 -2.42 17.49
N LEU A 157 -10.27 -2.23 16.77
CA LEU A 157 -10.95 -3.33 16.07
C LEU A 157 -10.07 -3.92 14.97
N GLY A 158 -9.33 -3.09 14.23
CA GLY A 158 -8.38 -3.53 13.23
C GLY A 158 -7.28 -4.40 13.83
N PHE A 159 -6.74 -4.02 14.98
CA PHE A 159 -5.77 -4.84 15.73
C PHE A 159 -6.37 -6.19 16.12
N VAL A 160 -7.56 -6.20 16.74
CA VAL A 160 -8.25 -7.44 17.15
C VAL A 160 -8.52 -8.35 15.95
N VAL A 161 -9.04 -7.80 14.85
CA VAL A 161 -9.30 -8.55 13.61
C VAL A 161 -8.01 -9.11 13.04
N MET A 162 -6.92 -8.34 13.03
CA MET A 162 -5.65 -8.82 12.52
C MET A 162 -5.00 -9.89 13.41
N THR A 163 -5.14 -9.79 14.73
CA THR A 163 -4.75 -10.87 15.65
C THR A 163 -5.59 -12.13 15.41
N GLY A 164 -6.90 -11.98 15.21
CA GLY A 164 -7.79 -13.07 14.86
C GLY A 164 -7.44 -13.71 13.51
N ALA A 165 -7.07 -12.91 12.51
CA ALA A 165 -6.61 -13.40 11.21
C ALA A 165 -5.27 -14.16 11.33
N ALA A 166 -4.31 -13.62 12.09
CA ALA A 166 -3.04 -14.29 12.35
C ALA A 166 -3.24 -15.63 13.07
N TYR A 167 -4.11 -15.67 14.09
CA TYR A 167 -4.48 -16.90 14.77
C TYR A 167 -5.19 -17.87 13.83
N GLY A 168 -6.17 -17.41 13.04
CA GLY A 168 -6.88 -18.26 12.08
C GLY A 168 -5.94 -18.88 11.05
N LEU A 169 -4.99 -18.09 10.52
CA LEU A 169 -3.97 -18.59 9.60
C LEU A 169 -3.02 -19.60 10.27
N SER A 170 -2.68 -19.43 11.55
CA SER A 170 -1.85 -20.39 12.29
C SER A 170 -2.57 -21.71 12.59
N GLN A 171 -3.91 -21.73 12.51
CA GLN A 171 -4.71 -22.97 12.57
C GLN A 171 -4.88 -23.64 11.19
N LEU A 172 -4.35 -23.05 10.12
CA LEU A 172 -4.49 -23.55 8.74
C LEU A 172 -3.16 -23.94 8.12
N PHE A 173 -2.11 -23.15 8.36
CA PHE A 173 -0.81 -23.26 7.70
C PHE A 173 0.32 -23.48 8.71
N GLY A 174 1.47 -23.95 8.21
CA GLY A 174 2.70 -23.97 9.01
C GLY A 174 3.06 -22.56 9.51
N SER A 175 3.70 -22.46 10.68
CA SER A 175 3.96 -21.18 11.37
C SER A 175 4.61 -20.12 10.48
N ARG A 176 5.64 -20.51 9.72
CA ARG A 176 6.33 -19.66 8.75
C ARG A 176 5.40 -19.12 7.66
N ALA A 177 4.58 -20.00 7.10
CA ALA A 177 3.62 -19.64 6.08
C ALA A 177 2.54 -18.71 6.64
N ALA A 178 1.93 -19.08 7.77
CA ALA A 178 0.92 -18.26 8.43
C ALA A 178 1.44 -16.82 8.69
N TYR A 179 2.67 -16.70 9.18
CA TYR A 179 3.29 -15.42 9.46
C TYR A 179 3.47 -14.55 8.20
N ILE A 180 4.06 -15.09 7.13
CA ILE A 180 4.23 -14.35 5.86
C ILE A 180 2.87 -13.97 5.23
N HIS A 181 1.85 -14.81 5.38
CA HIS A 181 0.52 -14.53 4.84
C HIS A 181 -0.19 -13.36 5.55
N VAL A 182 0.09 -13.10 6.83
CA VAL A 182 -0.37 -11.87 7.51
C VAL A 182 0.21 -10.63 6.84
N GLY A 183 1.52 -10.62 6.56
CA GLY A 183 2.15 -9.51 5.86
C GLY A 183 1.67 -9.37 4.42
N ALA A 184 1.47 -10.50 3.71
CA ALA A 184 0.90 -10.50 2.37
C ALA A 184 -0.53 -9.94 2.34
N MET A 185 -1.33 -10.22 3.38
CA MET A 185 -2.69 -9.69 3.53
C MET A 185 -2.66 -8.17 3.67
N LEU A 186 -1.83 -7.66 4.58
CA LEU A 186 -1.64 -6.21 4.77
C LEU A 186 -1.10 -5.54 3.50
N GLY A 187 -0.08 -6.11 2.86
CA GLY A 187 0.47 -5.61 1.60
C GLY A 187 -0.56 -5.59 0.46
N THR A 188 -1.43 -6.60 0.40
CA THR A 188 -2.54 -6.65 -0.56
C THR A 188 -3.57 -5.56 -0.28
N MET A 189 -3.97 -5.36 0.98
CA MET A 189 -4.84 -4.26 1.37
C MET A 189 -4.25 -2.91 0.96
N MET A 190 -2.95 -2.71 1.18
CA MET A 190 -2.24 -1.48 0.84
C MET A 190 -2.20 -1.23 -0.67
N ALA A 191 -1.92 -2.26 -1.47
CA ALA A 191 -1.85 -2.12 -2.92
C ALA A 191 -3.25 -1.89 -3.53
N ALA A 192 -4.26 -2.60 -3.02
CA ALA A 192 -5.64 -2.41 -3.42
C ALA A 192 -6.18 -1.02 -3.05
N ASN A 193 -5.74 -0.43 -1.92
CA ASN A 193 -6.03 0.97 -1.61
C ASN A 193 -5.54 1.93 -2.70
N VAL A 194 -4.32 1.71 -3.20
CA VAL A 194 -3.76 2.53 -4.29
C VAL A 194 -4.56 2.35 -5.57
N PHE A 195 -4.79 1.10 -5.95
CA PHE A 195 -5.41 0.74 -7.23
C PHE A 195 -6.90 1.09 -7.33
N VAL A 196 -7.68 0.79 -6.28
CA VAL A 196 -9.15 0.87 -6.31
C VAL A 196 -9.66 2.21 -5.79
N ILE A 197 -8.96 2.86 -4.87
CA ILE A 197 -9.46 4.06 -4.17
C ILE A 197 -8.63 5.30 -4.51
N ILE A 198 -7.34 5.31 -4.19
CA ILE A 198 -6.49 6.51 -4.24
C ILE A 198 -6.36 7.03 -5.68
N ILE A 199 -5.85 6.20 -6.61
CA ILE A 199 -5.61 6.64 -7.98
C ILE A 199 -6.91 7.00 -8.72
N PRO A 200 -7.99 6.21 -8.63
CA PRO A 200 -9.27 6.60 -9.24
C PRO A 200 -9.83 7.90 -8.68
N ASN A 201 -9.78 8.13 -7.37
CA ASN A 201 -10.28 9.36 -6.76
C ASN A 201 -9.42 10.57 -7.14
N GLN A 202 -8.09 10.46 -7.11
CA GLN A 202 -7.20 11.53 -7.56
C GLN A 202 -7.45 11.89 -9.04
N ARG A 203 -7.69 10.89 -9.90
CA ARG A 203 -8.06 11.12 -11.31
C ARG A 203 -9.39 11.87 -11.46
N LYS A 204 -10.41 11.52 -10.67
CA LYS A 204 -11.69 12.23 -10.65
C LYS A 204 -11.51 13.68 -10.18
N THR A 205 -10.71 13.90 -9.13
CA THR A 205 -10.37 15.24 -8.64
C THR A 205 -9.70 16.07 -9.74
N VAL A 206 -8.68 15.53 -10.42
CA VAL A 206 -8.02 16.22 -11.54
C VAL A 206 -8.98 16.49 -12.69
N ALA A 207 -9.84 15.54 -13.06
CA ALA A 207 -10.82 15.74 -14.13
C ALA A 207 -11.83 16.86 -13.81
N ALA A 208 -12.38 16.89 -12.59
CA ALA A 208 -13.28 17.97 -12.16
C ALA A 208 -12.59 19.33 -12.19
N MET A 209 -11.35 19.38 -11.71
CA MET A 209 -10.51 20.58 -11.73
C MET A 209 -10.22 21.10 -13.15
N VAL A 210 -9.93 20.22 -14.10
CA VAL A 210 -9.73 20.57 -15.52
C VAL A 210 -11.02 21.13 -16.13
N ASP A 211 -12.17 20.59 -15.74
CA ASP A 211 -13.50 21.04 -16.18
C ASP A 211 -13.95 22.36 -15.51
N GLY A 212 -13.14 22.96 -14.63
CA GLY A 212 -13.52 24.15 -13.86
C GLY A 212 -14.63 23.90 -12.83
N LYS A 213 -14.82 22.64 -12.41
CA LYS A 213 -15.79 22.23 -11.39
C LYS A 213 -15.09 22.01 -10.05
N ASP A 214 -15.80 22.28 -8.98
CA ASP A 214 -15.33 21.93 -7.64
C ASP A 214 -15.28 20.39 -7.49
N PRO A 215 -14.13 19.80 -7.12
CA PRO A 215 -14.04 18.37 -6.86
C PRO A 215 -14.89 17.97 -5.66
N ASP A 216 -15.52 16.79 -5.73
CA ASP A 216 -16.25 16.23 -4.59
C ASP A 216 -15.27 16.03 -3.41
N PRO A 217 -15.50 16.69 -2.25
CA PRO A 217 -14.64 16.56 -1.08
C PRO A 217 -14.48 15.11 -0.58
N LYS A 218 -15.46 14.24 -0.88
CA LYS A 218 -15.41 12.82 -0.55
C LYS A 218 -14.22 12.12 -1.20
N TRP A 219 -13.87 12.44 -2.45
CA TRP A 219 -12.79 11.74 -3.16
C TRP A 219 -11.45 11.95 -2.48
N ASN A 220 -11.15 13.20 -2.11
CA ASN A 220 -9.92 13.57 -1.42
C ASN A 220 -9.88 12.99 0.00
N ARG A 221 -11.00 13.04 0.74
CA ARG A 221 -11.09 12.45 2.07
C ARG A 221 -10.86 10.94 2.06
N ASP A 222 -11.53 10.23 1.16
CA ASP A 222 -11.44 8.77 1.07
C ASP A 222 -10.02 8.36 0.63
N ALA A 223 -9.40 9.07 -0.33
CA ALA A 223 -8.01 8.83 -0.72
C ALA A 223 -7.01 9.11 0.42
N ALA A 224 -7.19 10.22 1.14
CA ALA A 224 -6.35 10.59 2.28
C ALA A 224 -6.43 9.56 3.42
N GLN A 225 -7.64 9.08 3.75
CA GLN A 225 -7.83 8.02 4.74
C GLN A 225 -7.06 6.76 4.36
N ARG A 226 -7.16 6.31 3.10
CA ARG A 226 -6.45 5.10 2.66
C ARG A 226 -4.94 5.28 2.63
N SER A 227 -4.46 6.47 2.25
CA SER A 227 -3.03 6.79 2.33
C SER A 227 -2.54 6.74 3.78
N LEU A 228 -3.31 7.29 4.73
CA LEU A 228 -2.97 7.25 6.15
C LEU A 228 -2.92 5.81 6.68
N HIS A 229 -3.89 4.98 6.35
CA HIS A 229 -3.88 3.57 6.74
C HIS A 229 -2.69 2.82 6.13
N ASN A 230 -2.36 3.07 4.86
CA ASN A 230 -1.15 2.50 4.25
C ASN A 230 0.10 2.86 5.04
N ASN A 231 0.26 4.13 5.45
CA ASN A 231 1.39 4.54 6.26
C ASN A 231 1.50 3.76 7.58
N TYR A 232 0.40 3.56 8.29
CA TYR A 232 0.41 2.79 9.54
C TYR A 232 0.66 1.29 9.32
N MET A 233 0.18 0.72 8.22
CA MET A 233 0.40 -0.69 7.87
C MET A 233 1.84 -0.98 7.40
N THR A 234 2.54 0.02 6.86
CA THR A 234 3.92 -0.11 6.37
C THR A 234 4.88 -0.71 7.39
N LEU A 235 4.87 -0.23 8.63
CA LEU A 235 5.82 -0.69 9.66
C LEU A 235 5.58 -2.17 10.05
N PRO A 236 4.35 -2.62 10.35
CA PRO A 236 4.05 -4.04 10.51
C PRO A 236 4.44 -4.89 9.30
N VAL A 237 4.17 -4.44 8.08
CA VAL A 237 4.53 -5.18 6.86
C VAL A 237 6.05 -5.34 6.75
N LEU A 238 6.81 -4.26 6.94
CA LEU A 238 8.28 -4.31 6.92
C LEU A 238 8.82 -5.28 7.98
N PHE A 239 8.31 -5.19 9.20
CA PHE A 239 8.70 -6.08 10.28
C PHE A 239 8.48 -7.54 9.89
N ILE A 240 7.29 -7.87 9.37
CA ILE A 240 6.95 -9.24 8.95
C ILE A 240 7.84 -9.71 7.80
N MET A 241 8.09 -8.84 6.81
CA MET A 241 8.80 -9.23 5.58
C MET A 241 10.32 -9.38 5.76
N ILE A 242 10.91 -8.72 6.76
CA ILE A 242 12.35 -8.80 7.07
C ILE A 242 12.64 -9.86 8.14
N SER A 243 11.66 -10.18 8.97
CA SER A 243 11.84 -11.12 10.06
C SER A 243 12.19 -12.53 9.54
N ASN A 244 13.19 -13.15 10.16
CA ASN A 244 13.59 -14.53 9.87
C ASN A 244 12.56 -15.48 10.47
N HIS A 245 11.71 -16.06 9.62
CA HIS A 245 10.84 -17.20 9.92
C HIS A 245 11.24 -18.39 9.07
#